data_AF-A0A2V3I5L7-F1
#
_entry.id   AF-A0A2V3I5L7-F1
#
_cell.length_a   1.000
_cell.length_b   1.000
_cell.length_c   1.000
_cell.angle_alpha   90.00
_cell.angle_beta   90.00
_cell.angle_gamma   90.00
#
_symmetry.space_group_name_H-M   'P 1'
#
loop_
_entity.id
_entity.type
_entity.pdbx_description
1 polymer ?
#
loop_
_entity_poly.entity_id
_entity_poly.type
_entity_poly.pdbx_seq_one_letter_code
_entity_poly.pdbx_strand_id
1 'polypeptide(L)'
;MAKWADYLISEVSYDSNHLILKIKQHTDNGETISQGDIVDRDTLANNLGHGAKYRTLYNSLKKVRIGKNVRYFRAYEHHYIRIDKNKVTTDNLGDLPNIEESTYVEKPALPPTKPKPTDETKPLSATSSAFFAEPVEETVEPVEETVEPVEETVEPVEETV
;
A
#
# COMPACT_ATOMS: atom_id res chain seq x y z
N MET A 1 -6.92 -21.22 -15.64
CA MET A 1 -5.60 -20.62 -15.92
C MET A 1 -4.90 -20.45 -14.58
N ALA A 2 -3.57 -20.56 -14.48
CA ALA A 2 -2.91 -20.45 -13.18
C ALA A 2 -2.76 -18.97 -12.77
N LYS A 3 -2.88 -18.70 -11.47
CA LYS A 3 -2.64 -17.39 -10.87
C LYS A 3 -1.24 -16.89 -11.21
N TRP A 4 -1.14 -15.69 -11.78
CA TRP A 4 0.12 -15.06 -12.15
C TRP A 4 0.70 -14.21 -11.02
N ALA A 5 -0.16 -13.52 -10.26
CA ALA A 5 0.19 -12.57 -9.21
C ALA A 5 -0.97 -12.45 -8.22
N ASP A 6 -0.83 -11.66 -7.15
CA ASP A 6 -1.97 -11.29 -6.31
C ASP A 6 -2.79 -10.16 -6.97
N TYR A 7 -2.07 -9.23 -7.62
CA TYR A 7 -2.64 -8.09 -8.31
C TYR A 7 -1.95 -7.84 -9.67
N LEU A 8 -2.70 -7.28 -10.60
CA LEU A 8 -2.28 -6.94 -11.97
C LEU A 8 -2.52 -5.46 -12.24
N ILE A 9 -1.57 -4.77 -12.88
CA ILE A 9 -1.69 -3.33 -13.17
C ILE A 9 -1.83 -3.11 -14.67
N SER A 10 -2.92 -2.46 -15.09
CA SER A 10 -3.22 -2.20 -16.51
C SER A 10 -2.92 -0.78 -16.96
N GLU A 11 -3.12 0.21 -16.08
CA GLU A 11 -2.96 1.63 -16.35
C GLU A 11 -2.25 2.31 -15.16
N VAL A 12 -1.49 3.38 -15.43
CA VAL A 12 -0.74 4.14 -14.42
C VAL A 12 -0.68 5.61 -14.77
N SER A 13 -0.81 6.48 -13.78
CA SER A 13 -0.51 7.91 -13.90
C SER A 13 0.72 8.27 -13.06
N TYR A 14 1.47 9.26 -13.53
CA TYR A 14 2.67 9.77 -12.86
C TYR A 14 2.54 11.27 -12.58
N ASP A 15 3.23 11.74 -11.56
CA ASP A 15 3.38 13.17 -11.25
C ASP A 15 4.53 13.81 -12.07
N SER A 16 4.77 15.10 -11.82
CA SER A 16 5.88 15.86 -12.43
C SER A 16 7.27 15.30 -12.11
N ASN A 17 7.42 14.56 -11.01
CA ASN A 17 8.68 13.94 -10.59
C ASN A 17 8.81 12.49 -11.09
N HIS A 18 7.86 12.03 -11.92
CA HIS A 18 7.79 10.66 -12.40
C HIS A 18 7.63 9.62 -11.27
N LEU A 19 6.95 10.00 -10.19
CA LEU A 19 6.43 9.11 -9.17
C LEU A 19 4.99 8.72 -9.53
N ILE A 20 4.61 7.49 -9.18
CA ILE A 20 3.24 7.02 -9.42
C ILE A 20 2.27 7.89 -8.61
N LEU A 21 1.21 8.37 -9.24
CA LEU A 21 0.08 8.97 -8.51
C LEU A 21 -0.96 7.90 -8.22
N LYS A 22 -1.50 7.33 -9.30
CA LYS A 22 -2.57 6.33 -9.25
C LYS A 22 -2.27 5.21 -10.22
N ILE A 23 -2.77 4.03 -9.89
CA ILE A 23 -2.75 2.86 -10.76
C ILE A 23 -4.14 2.26 -10.86
N LYS A 24 -4.42 1.62 -11.99
CA LYS A 24 -5.57 0.74 -12.12
C LYS A 24 -5.13 -0.69 -11.87
N GLN A 25 -5.43 -1.18 -10.66
CA GLN A 25 -5.10 -2.54 -10.25
C GLN A 25 -6.29 -3.47 -10.45
N HIS A 26 -6.03 -4.73 -10.74
CA HIS A 26 -7.00 -5.79 -10.85
C HIS A 26 -6.58 -6.94 -9.95
N THR A 27 -7.52 -7.57 -9.26
CA THR A 27 -7.25 -8.79 -8.48
C THR A 27 -7.21 -9.99 -9.41
N ASP A 28 -6.17 -10.81 -9.27
CA ASP A 28 -6.01 -12.04 -10.03
C ASP A 28 -6.58 -13.24 -9.24
N ASN A 29 -7.75 -13.71 -9.66
CA ASN A 29 -8.42 -14.87 -9.09
C ASN A 29 -7.99 -16.18 -9.79
N GLY A 30 -6.94 -16.15 -10.62
CA GLY A 30 -6.42 -17.27 -11.39
C GLY A 30 -7.17 -17.53 -12.69
N GLU A 31 -8.49 -17.78 -12.60
CA GLU A 31 -9.32 -17.99 -13.79
C GLU A 31 -9.92 -16.71 -14.35
N THR A 32 -10.10 -15.70 -13.50
CA THR A 32 -10.72 -14.41 -13.84
C THR A 32 -9.91 -13.25 -13.27
N ILE A 33 -9.98 -12.11 -13.95
CA ILE A 33 -9.38 -10.85 -13.55
C ILE A 33 -10.52 -9.90 -13.18
N SER A 34 -10.40 -9.16 -12.07
CA SER A 34 -11.42 -8.18 -11.68
C SER A 34 -11.53 -7.01 -12.67
N GLN A 35 -12.60 -6.22 -12.60
CA GLN A 35 -12.85 -5.11 -13.52
C GLN A 35 -11.79 -3.98 -13.43
N GLY A 36 -11.14 -3.85 -12.27
CA GLY A 36 -10.07 -2.89 -12.03
C GLY A 36 -10.51 -1.76 -11.11
N ASP A 37 -9.72 -1.51 -10.07
CA ASP A 37 -9.92 -0.47 -9.08
C ASP A 37 -8.76 0.52 -9.13
N ILE A 38 -9.04 1.80 -8.92
CA ILE A 38 -8.01 2.84 -8.84
C ILE A 38 -7.41 2.80 -7.44
N VAL A 39 -6.10 2.70 -7.36
CA VAL A 39 -5.36 2.63 -6.10
C VAL A 39 -4.19 3.58 -6.13
N ASP A 40 -3.98 4.26 -5.01
CA ASP A 40 -2.88 5.21 -4.84
C ASP A 40 -1.53 4.51 -4.63
N ARG A 41 -0.46 5.25 -4.86
CA ARG A 41 0.92 4.78 -4.69
C ARG A 41 1.19 4.20 -3.29
N ASP A 42 0.67 4.82 -2.24
CA ASP A 42 0.95 4.39 -0.86
C ASP A 42 0.38 3.00 -0.57
N THR A 43 -0.85 2.75 -1.02
CA THR A 43 -1.49 1.44 -0.91
C THR A 43 -0.71 0.39 -1.70
N LEU A 44 -0.29 0.73 -2.93
CA LEU A 44 0.55 -0.15 -3.75
C LEU A 44 1.88 -0.48 -3.04
N ALA A 45 2.57 0.54 -2.52
CA ALA A 45 3.83 0.39 -1.80
C ALA A 45 3.68 -0.48 -0.55
N ASN A 46 2.62 -0.23 0.24
CA ASN A 46 2.30 -1.00 1.44
C ASN A 46 2.06 -2.48 1.12
N ASN A 47 1.29 -2.77 0.08
CA ASN A 47 1.01 -4.16 -0.32
C ASN A 47 2.28 -4.87 -0.80
N LEU A 48 3.10 -4.20 -1.62
CA LEU A 48 4.40 -4.72 -2.05
C LEU A 48 5.34 -4.96 -0.85
N GLY A 49 5.35 -4.04 0.12
CA GLY A 49 6.12 -4.16 1.36
C GLY A 49 5.71 -5.37 2.22
N HIS A 50 4.43 -5.73 2.20
CA HIS A 50 3.90 -6.93 2.86
C HIS A 50 4.01 -8.22 2.03
N GLY A 51 4.71 -8.17 0.89
CA GLY A 51 5.01 -9.35 0.07
C GLY A 51 3.94 -9.70 -0.97
N ALA A 52 2.95 -8.84 -1.20
CA ALA A 52 2.00 -9.03 -2.29
C ALA A 52 2.72 -8.98 -3.65
N LYS A 53 2.35 -9.89 -4.54
CA LYS A 53 2.95 -10.00 -5.87
C LYS A 53 2.16 -9.19 -6.87
N TYR A 54 2.86 -8.34 -7.60
CA TYR A 54 2.29 -7.49 -8.65
C TYR A 54 2.94 -7.78 -10.01
N ARG A 55 2.14 -7.78 -11.07
CA ARG A 55 2.62 -7.81 -12.46
C ARG A 55 1.91 -6.78 -13.32
N THR A 56 2.58 -6.31 -14.36
CA THR A 56 1.95 -5.44 -15.35
C THR A 56 1.08 -6.25 -16.32
N LEU A 57 0.04 -5.63 -16.87
CA LEU A 57 -0.95 -6.24 -17.73
C LEU A 57 -1.12 -5.37 -18.97
N TYR A 58 -0.84 -5.93 -20.15
CA TYR A 58 -0.99 -5.22 -21.41
C TYR A 58 -2.21 -5.75 -22.16
N ASN A 59 -3.20 -4.89 -22.39
CA ASN A 59 -4.34 -5.23 -23.23
C ASN A 59 -4.04 -4.81 -24.67
N SER A 60 -3.88 -5.80 -25.56
CA SER A 60 -3.79 -5.56 -27.00
C SER A 60 -5.13 -5.93 -27.63
N LEU A 61 -5.44 -5.37 -28.81
CA LEU A 61 -6.74 -5.38 -29.51
C LEU A 61 -7.60 -6.65 -29.40
N LYS A 62 -7.02 -7.85 -29.20
CA LYS A 62 -7.76 -9.11 -28.99
C LYS A 62 -7.16 -10.05 -27.94
N LYS A 63 -6.07 -9.67 -27.27
CA LYS A 63 -5.33 -10.55 -26.36
C LYS A 63 -4.73 -9.76 -25.20
N VAL A 64 -4.97 -10.25 -24.00
CA VAL A 64 -4.30 -9.81 -22.79
C VAL A 64 -2.94 -10.50 -22.72
N ARG A 65 -1.89 -9.72 -22.41
CA ARG A 65 -0.52 -10.23 -22.23
C ARG A 65 -0.03 -9.86 -20.84
N ILE A 66 0.49 -10.87 -20.14
CA ILE A 66 1.15 -10.65 -18.86
C ILE A 66 2.51 -9.99 -19.08
N GLY A 67 2.79 -8.97 -18.28
CA GLY A 67 4.00 -8.19 -18.32
C GLY A 67 5.04 -8.62 -17.30
N LYS A 68 5.84 -7.64 -16.87
CA LYS A 68 6.96 -7.83 -15.95
C LYS A 68 6.48 -7.79 -14.49
N ASN A 69 7.31 -8.31 -13.60
CA ASN A 69 7.06 -8.22 -12.16
C ASN A 69 7.35 -6.80 -11.67
N VAL A 70 6.43 -6.25 -10.92
CA VAL A 70 6.61 -4.97 -10.23
C VAL A 70 7.39 -5.24 -8.95
N ARG A 71 8.39 -4.41 -8.69
CA ARG A 71 9.30 -4.56 -7.57
C ARG A 71 9.34 -3.26 -6.79
N TYR A 72 9.44 -3.44 -5.48
CA TYR A 72 9.79 -2.39 -4.56
C TYR A 72 11.31 -2.30 -4.46
N PHE A 73 11.85 -1.10 -4.66
CA PHE A 73 13.28 -0.83 -4.63
C PHE A 73 13.57 0.31 -3.66
N ARG A 74 14.48 0.08 -2.72
CA ARG A 74 14.98 1.12 -1.81
C ARG A 74 16.26 1.73 -2.40
N ALA A 75 16.25 3.03 -2.65
CA ALA A 75 17.39 3.77 -3.16
C ALA A 75 17.62 4.99 -2.29
N TYR A 76 18.84 5.16 -1.78
CA TYR A 76 19.18 6.23 -0.85
C TYR A 76 18.22 6.19 0.36
N GLU A 77 17.47 7.27 0.61
CA GLU A 77 16.51 7.41 1.72
C GLU A 77 15.05 7.20 1.29
N HIS A 78 14.80 6.89 0.02
CA HIS A 78 13.46 6.76 -0.52
C HIS A 78 13.20 5.38 -1.13
N HIS A 79 11.93 5.14 -1.41
CA HIS A 79 11.45 3.90 -2.00
C HIS A 79 10.80 4.19 -3.34
N TYR A 80 11.07 3.33 -4.30
CA TYR A 80 10.63 3.45 -5.69
C TYR A 80 10.04 2.15 -6.17
N ILE A 81 9.07 2.23 -7.06
CA ILE A 81 8.32 1.11 -7.59
C ILE A 81 8.64 0.98 -9.07
N ARG A 82 9.30 -0.13 -9.44
CA ARG A 82 9.86 -0.31 -10.78
C ARG A 82 9.68 -1.72 -11.31
N ILE A 83 9.66 -1.88 -12.63
CA ILE A 83 9.69 -3.21 -13.30
C ILE A 83 11.09 -3.60 -13.81
N ASP A 84 12.01 -2.64 -13.89
CA ASP A 84 13.41 -2.85 -14.20
C ASP A 84 14.23 -3.00 -12.91
N LYS A 85 15.52 -3.30 -13.04
CA LYS A 85 16.45 -3.43 -11.89
C LYS A 85 17.32 -2.18 -11.74
N ASN A 86 16.88 -1.05 -12.28
CA ASN A 86 17.67 0.17 -12.31
C ASN A 86 17.56 0.88 -10.96
N LYS A 87 18.69 1.37 -10.45
CA LYS A 87 18.77 2.10 -9.19
C LYS A 87 18.60 3.60 -9.43
N VAL A 88 17.38 4.03 -9.71
CA VAL A 88 17.04 5.40 -10.08
C VAL A 88 15.97 5.94 -9.14
N THR A 89 15.97 7.26 -8.92
CA THR A 89 15.07 7.99 -8.01
C THR A 89 13.69 8.28 -8.62
N THR A 90 13.18 7.41 -9.49
CA THR A 90 11.87 7.55 -10.14
C THR A 90 11.11 6.22 -10.15
N ASP A 91 9.78 6.28 -10.24
CA ASP A 91 8.96 5.08 -10.44
C ASP A 91 8.87 4.76 -11.93
N ASN A 92 8.74 3.47 -12.29
CA ASN A 92 8.63 3.05 -13.68
C ASN A 92 7.95 1.69 -13.83
N LEU A 93 6.69 1.70 -14.29
CA LEU A 93 5.92 0.49 -14.63
C LEU A 93 5.95 0.15 -16.13
N GLY A 94 6.87 0.75 -16.89
CA GLY A 94 7.03 0.58 -18.33
C GLY A 94 5.97 1.32 -19.12
N ASP A 95 5.72 0.85 -20.35
CA ASP A 95 4.84 1.51 -21.32
C ASP A 95 3.36 1.14 -21.08
N LEU A 96 2.89 1.36 -19.86
CA LEU A 96 1.46 1.23 -19.54
C LEU A 96 0.70 2.49 -19.99
N PRO A 97 -0.54 2.34 -20.48
CA PRO A 97 -1.40 3.47 -20.80
C PRO A 97 -1.62 4.35 -19.56
N ASN A 98 -1.77 5.65 -19.81
CA ASN A 98 -2.12 6.61 -18.77
C ASN A 98 -3.59 6.45 -18.39
N ILE A 99 -3.89 6.68 -17.12
CA ILE A 99 -5.26 6.77 -16.63
C ILE A 99 -5.85 8.10 -17.13
N GLU A 100 -6.59 8.05 -18.24
CA GLU A 100 -7.40 9.20 -18.63
C GLU A 100 -8.57 9.34 -17.65
N GLU A 101 -8.50 10.36 -16.79
CA GLU A 101 -9.49 10.68 -15.76
C GLU A 101 -10.93 10.85 -16.31
N SER A 102 -11.10 10.95 -17.64
CA SER A 102 -12.35 11.24 -18.35
C SER A 102 -13.28 10.05 -18.60
N THR A 103 -12.85 8.80 -18.36
CA THR A 103 -13.66 7.60 -18.69
C THR A 103 -14.32 6.92 -17.49
N TYR A 104 -14.19 7.48 -16.29
CA TYR A 104 -14.90 6.98 -15.13
C TYR A 104 -16.33 7.48 -15.15
N VAL A 105 -17.18 6.75 -15.87
CA VAL A 105 -18.58 6.63 -15.49
C VAL A 105 -18.53 6.11 -14.06
N GLU A 106 -18.76 7.01 -13.10
CA GLU A 106 -19.25 6.64 -11.77
C GLU A 106 -20.23 5.51 -12.00
N LYS A 107 -19.84 4.29 -11.62
CA LYS A 107 -20.77 3.18 -11.54
C LYS A 107 -21.98 3.75 -10.78
N PRO A 108 -23.17 3.87 -11.39
CA PRO A 108 -24.31 4.41 -10.68
C PRO A 108 -24.46 3.54 -9.44
N ALA A 109 -24.35 4.16 -8.26
CA ALA A 109 -24.67 3.50 -7.02
C ALA A 109 -26.08 2.95 -7.22
N LEU A 110 -26.19 1.63 -7.38
CA LEU A 110 -27.46 0.93 -7.29
C LEU A 110 -28.08 1.41 -5.97
N PRO A 111 -29.32 1.95 -5.99
CA PRO A 111 -29.90 2.56 -4.82
C PRO A 111 -29.92 1.51 -3.69
N PRO A 112 -29.56 1.89 -2.45
CA PRO A 112 -29.67 0.98 -1.33
C PRO A 112 -31.13 0.54 -1.21
N THR A 113 -31.40 -0.74 -1.40
CA THR A 113 -32.67 -1.35 -1.03
C THR A 113 -32.80 -1.28 0.49
N LYS A 114 -33.39 -0.17 0.92
CA LYS A 114 -33.89 0.11 2.26
C LYS A 114 -34.67 -1.11 2.79
N PRO A 115 -34.23 -1.80 3.85
CA PRO A 115 -35.16 -2.60 4.62
C PRO A 115 -36.14 -1.65 5.32
N LYS A 116 -37.43 -1.91 5.12
CA LYS A 116 -38.57 -1.24 5.76
C LYS A 116 -38.44 -1.32 7.28
N PRO A 117 -38.44 -0.21 8.04
CA PRO A 117 -38.63 -0.23 9.47
C PRO A 117 -40.13 -0.29 9.76
N THR A 118 -40.56 -1.22 10.62
CA THR A 118 -41.88 -1.16 11.25
C THR A 118 -41.66 -0.82 12.71
N ASP A 119 -42.22 0.33 13.09
CA ASP A 119 -42.56 0.81 14.42
C ASP A 119 -42.83 -0.30 15.46
N GLU A 120 -42.33 -0.13 16.69
CA GLU A 120 -43.21 0.42 17.74
C GLU A 120 -42.42 0.86 18.98
N THR A 121 -42.86 2.01 19.47
CA THR A 121 -42.42 2.88 20.57
C THR A 121 -42.46 2.34 22.00
N LYS A 122 -41.63 3.00 22.85
CA LYS A 122 -41.88 3.49 24.24
C LYS A 122 -41.34 2.68 25.47
N PRO A 123 -41.10 3.29 26.66
CA PRO A 123 -39.79 3.83 27.05
C PRO A 123 -39.30 3.52 28.50
N LEU A 124 -38.03 3.90 28.78
CA LEU A 124 -37.45 4.43 30.05
C LEU A 124 -37.69 3.72 31.41
N SER A 125 -36.60 3.22 32.02
CA SER A 125 -36.19 3.45 33.44
C SER A 125 -34.82 2.76 33.65
N ALA A 126 -33.70 3.48 33.78
CA ALA A 126 -33.22 4.20 34.97
C ALA A 126 -32.74 3.29 36.11
N THR A 127 -31.48 3.54 36.51
CA THR A 127 -30.83 3.31 37.81
C THR A 127 -30.52 1.88 38.27
N SER A 128 -29.22 1.56 38.23
CA SER A 128 -28.42 0.94 39.32
C SER A 128 -27.16 0.39 38.67
N SER A 129 -25.96 0.44 39.23
CA SER A 129 -25.46 0.92 40.52
C SER A 129 -23.94 0.83 40.37
N ALA A 130 -23.23 1.72 41.05
CA ALA A 130 -21.78 1.77 41.10
C ALA A 130 -21.12 0.40 41.29
N PHE A 131 -20.08 0.13 40.50
CA PHE A 131 -18.97 -0.69 40.98
C PHE A 131 -17.67 0.05 40.64
N PHE A 132 -17.30 0.87 41.62
CA PHE A 132 -15.95 1.39 41.82
C PHE A 132 -14.91 0.28 41.65
N ALA A 133 -13.98 0.46 40.72
CA ALA A 133 -12.67 -0.20 40.77
C ALA A 133 -11.68 0.60 39.91
N GLU A 134 -11.19 1.71 40.45
CA GLU A 134 -9.85 2.21 40.18
C GLU A 134 -8.98 1.89 41.41
N PRO A 135 -7.64 1.99 41.34
CA PRO A 135 -6.72 1.43 40.35
C PRO A 135 -5.64 0.59 41.07
N VAL A 136 -4.89 -0.26 40.36
CA VAL A 136 -3.61 -0.78 40.89
C VAL A 136 -2.52 -0.15 40.04
N GLU A 137 -1.86 0.85 40.62
CA GLU A 137 -0.58 1.38 40.16
C GLU A 137 0.49 0.29 40.34
N GLU A 138 1.05 -0.21 39.24
CA GLU A 138 2.31 -0.95 39.29
C GLU A 138 3.37 -0.08 38.61
N THR A 139 4.03 0.70 39.45
CA THR A 139 5.21 1.50 39.14
C THR A 139 6.37 0.57 38.82
N VAL A 140 6.65 0.38 37.53
CA VAL A 140 7.93 -0.19 37.07
C VAL A 140 8.85 0.97 36.70
N GLU A 141 9.82 1.21 37.58
CA GLU A 141 10.96 2.09 37.35
C GLU A 141 11.80 1.55 36.17
N PRO A 142 12.09 2.33 35.11
CA PRO A 142 13.14 1.97 34.18
C PRO A 142 14.49 2.33 34.77
N VAL A 143 15.29 1.31 35.09
CA VAL A 143 16.71 1.43 35.42
C VAL A 143 17.43 2.07 34.23
N GLU A 144 18.06 3.22 34.45
CA GLU A 144 18.93 3.89 33.48
C GLU A 144 20.18 3.02 33.23
N GLU A 145 20.17 2.27 32.14
CA GLU A 145 21.36 1.57 31.66
C GLU A 145 22.30 2.59 30.99
N THR A 146 23.21 3.12 31.82
CA THR A 146 24.30 3.99 31.40
C THR A 146 25.28 3.17 30.56
N VAL A 147 25.16 3.24 29.24
CA VAL A 147 26.16 2.71 28.30
C VAL A 147 27.24 3.77 28.12
N GLU A 148 28.37 3.57 28.81
CA GLU A 148 29.59 4.34 28.57
C GLU A 148 30.11 4.06 27.14
N PRO A 149 30.33 5.07 26.29
CA PRO A 149 31.05 4.85 25.05
C PRO A 149 32.55 4.72 25.34
N VAL A 150 33.10 3.53 25.07
CA VAL A 150 34.53 3.30 25.00
C VAL A 150 35.09 4.15 23.85
N GLU A 151 35.96 5.11 24.18
CA GLU A 151 36.70 5.91 23.20
C GLU A 151 37.69 5.02 22.44
N GLU A 152 37.32 4.63 21.22
CA GLU A 152 38.23 3.97 20.29
C GLU A 152 39.19 5.02 19.70
N THR A 153 40.37 5.11 20.31
CA THR A 153 41.49 5.92 19.84
C THR A 153 42.06 5.29 18.57
N VAL A 154 41.81 5.90 17.41
CA VAL A 154 42.51 5.58 16.16
C VAL A 154 43.67 6.58 15.97
N GLU A 155 44.89 6.10 16.18
CA GLU A 155 46.13 6.83 15.86
C GLU A 155 46.27 6.97 14.33
N PRO A 156 46.72 8.13 13.81
CA PRO A 156 47.03 8.27 12.39
C PRO A 156 48.39 7.66 12.07
N VAL A 157 48.43 6.75 11.10
CA VAL A 157 49.69 6.31 10.47
C VAL A 157 50.16 7.43 9.56
N GLU A 158 51.24 8.11 9.95
CA GLU A 158 51.92 9.09 9.11
C GLU A 158 52.56 8.38 7.90
N GLU A 159 52.09 8.71 6.70
CA GLU A 159 52.70 8.33 5.43
C GLU A 159 53.85 9.31 5.14
N THR A 160 55.08 8.81 5.17
CA THR A 160 56.29 9.56 4.84
C THR A 160 56.46 9.60 3.33
N VAL A 161 56.63 10.80 2.77
CA VAL A 161 57.04 11.06 1.38
C VAL A 161 58.39 11.75 1.38
#